data_AF-W6TG72-F1
#
_entry.id   AF-W6TG72-F1
#
_cell.length_a   1.000
_cell.length_b   1.000
_cell.length_c   1.000
_cell.angle_alpha   90.00
_cell.angle_beta   90.00
_cell.angle_gamma   90.00
#
_symmetry.space_group_name_H-M   'P 1'
#
loop_
_entity.id
_entity.type
_entity.pdbx_description
1 polymer ?
#
loop_
_entity_poly.entity_id
_entity_poly.type
_entity_poly.pdbx_seq_one_letter_code
_entity_poly.pdbx_strand_id
1 'polypeptide(L)'
;MVLGENEGNAEASKTGENDKKDIGKLFEKKASGTDVEAAKASASIGAVSGADVLQAIAKSSGTADNNKNIKEVKYAAGIAAAKAVNDKKEIKDPAKKDAVIAAVIALRAMAKDGKFAAKGDEKSANAVNGAVASAVNKMLSTLTIAIRNRVDEGLKGISEILGEIKQGEGFEAKVSE
;
A
#
# COMPACT_ATOMS: atom_id res chain seq x y z
N MET A 1 10.41 7.97 -8.42
CA MET A 1 9.26 7.58 -7.58
C MET A 1 8.82 8.81 -6.81
N VAL A 2 7.53 8.94 -6.44
CA VAL A 2 7.05 10.11 -5.68
C VAL A 2 7.60 10.11 -4.25
N LEU A 3 7.88 8.93 -3.70
CA LEU A 3 8.63 8.74 -2.46
C LEU A 3 10.13 8.62 -2.74
N GLY A 4 10.96 9.07 -1.82
CA GLY A 4 12.40 8.83 -1.80
C GLY A 4 12.75 7.37 -1.47
N GLU A 5 13.96 6.92 -1.82
CA GLU A 5 14.41 5.54 -1.55
C GLU A 5 14.53 5.20 -0.05
N ASN A 6 14.66 6.23 0.79
CA ASN A 6 14.74 6.12 2.25
C ASN A 6 13.41 6.43 2.97
N GLU A 7 12.33 6.69 2.23
CA GLU A 7 11.02 7.01 2.80
C GLU A 7 10.17 5.75 2.97
N GLY A 8 10.07 5.30 4.23
CA GLY A 8 9.31 4.10 4.60
C GLY A 8 10.06 2.80 4.34
N ASN A 9 9.47 1.69 4.78
CA ASN A 9 10.03 0.36 4.72
C ASN A 9 8.96 -0.66 4.26
N ALA A 10 9.14 -1.21 3.06
CA ALA A 10 8.26 -2.24 2.49
C ALA A 10 8.13 -3.50 3.34
N GLU A 11 9.11 -3.78 4.19
CA GLU A 11 9.15 -4.95 5.07
C GLU A 11 8.70 -4.62 6.49
N ALA A 12 8.23 -3.39 6.75
CA ALA A 12 7.79 -2.96 8.07
C ALA A 12 6.74 -3.92 8.62
N SER A 13 7.02 -4.43 9.83
CA SER A 13 6.12 -5.33 10.51
C SER A 13 6.36 -5.32 12.02
N LYS A 14 5.27 -5.25 12.78
CA LYS A 14 5.21 -5.20 14.23
C LYS A 14 4.16 -6.14 14.83
N THR A 15 3.12 -6.52 14.08
CA THR A 15 2.08 -7.42 14.59
C THR A 15 2.54 -8.89 14.60
N GLY A 16 1.83 -9.74 15.35
CA GLY A 16 2.18 -11.15 15.49
C GLY A 16 1.96 -11.96 14.20
N GLU A 17 2.75 -13.01 13.98
CA GLU A 17 2.58 -13.86 12.79
C GLU A 17 1.23 -14.57 12.70
N ASN A 18 0.66 -14.94 13.85
CA ASN A 18 -0.64 -15.60 13.90
C ASN A 18 -1.76 -14.66 13.44
N ASP A 19 -1.66 -13.36 13.75
CA ASP A 19 -2.63 -12.37 13.30
C ASP A 19 -2.63 -12.27 11.77
N LYS A 20 -1.44 -12.25 11.17
CA LYS A 20 -1.24 -12.17 9.71
C LYS A 20 -1.78 -13.37 8.96
N LYS A 21 -1.71 -14.57 9.56
CA LYS A 21 -2.33 -15.79 8.99
C LYS A 21 -3.86 -15.69 8.99
N ASP A 22 -4.44 -15.15 10.06
CA ASP A 22 -5.89 -15.02 10.17
C ASP A 22 -6.47 -13.96 9.23
N ILE A 23 -5.76 -12.85 9.00
CA ILE A 23 -6.14 -11.81 8.01
C ILE A 23 -6.37 -12.42 6.62
N GLY A 24 -5.65 -13.49 6.29
CA GLY A 24 -5.83 -14.18 5.02
C GLY A 24 -7.25 -14.74 4.77
N LYS A 25 -8.07 -14.92 5.82
CA LYS A 25 -9.50 -15.29 5.67
C LYS A 25 -10.29 -14.24 4.91
N LEU A 26 -9.90 -12.97 4.99
CA LEU A 26 -10.53 -11.86 4.26
C LEU A 26 -10.39 -12.02 2.73
N PHE A 27 -9.53 -12.91 2.23
CA PHE A 27 -9.30 -13.16 0.81
C PHE A 27 -9.90 -14.48 0.31
N GLU A 28 -10.61 -15.21 1.17
CA GLU A 28 -11.28 -16.46 0.78
C GLU A 28 -12.55 -16.21 -0.03
N LYS A 29 -13.04 -17.26 -0.71
CA LYS A 29 -14.36 -17.22 -1.36
C LYS A 29 -15.52 -17.44 -0.37
N LYS A 30 -15.25 -18.15 0.73
CA LYS A 30 -16.20 -18.39 1.81
C LYS A 30 -16.40 -17.09 2.60
N ALA A 31 -17.60 -16.89 3.15
CA ALA A 31 -17.94 -15.82 4.08
C ALA A 31 -17.28 -16.03 5.47
N SER A 32 -15.95 -16.01 5.53
CA SER A 32 -15.16 -16.37 6.73
C SER A 32 -14.61 -15.17 7.50
N GLY A 33 -14.60 -13.96 6.92
CA GLY A 33 -14.10 -12.76 7.60
C GLY A 33 -15.05 -12.28 8.68
N THR A 34 -14.60 -12.28 9.93
CA THR A 34 -15.36 -11.70 11.05
C THR A 34 -14.77 -10.36 11.48
N ASP A 35 -15.37 -9.73 12.49
CA ASP A 35 -14.81 -8.57 13.16
C ASP A 35 -13.43 -8.83 13.77
N VAL A 36 -13.11 -10.08 14.14
CA VAL A 36 -11.78 -10.46 14.66
C VAL A 36 -10.70 -10.36 13.59
N GLU A 37 -10.94 -10.89 12.39
CA GLU A 37 -9.98 -10.79 11.29
C GLU A 37 -9.85 -9.35 10.77
N ALA A 38 -10.97 -8.62 10.72
CA ALA A 38 -10.95 -7.20 10.37
C ALA A 38 -10.17 -6.36 11.41
N ALA A 39 -10.27 -6.68 12.70
CA ALA A 39 -9.48 -6.02 13.75
C ALA A 39 -7.98 -6.32 13.60
N LYS A 40 -7.60 -7.56 13.27
CA LYS A 40 -6.21 -7.94 12.97
C LYS A 40 -5.67 -7.20 11.74
N ALA A 41 -6.49 -7.09 10.69
CA ALA A 41 -6.16 -6.29 9.52
C ALA A 41 -5.96 -4.81 9.89
N SER A 42 -6.87 -4.26 10.69
CA SER A 42 -6.77 -2.89 11.20
C SER A 42 -5.51 -2.67 12.06
N ALA A 43 -5.13 -3.63 12.89
CA ALA A 43 -3.89 -3.59 13.67
C ALA A 43 -2.66 -3.57 12.77
N SER A 44 -2.63 -4.39 11.71
CA SER A 44 -1.54 -4.40 10.72
C SER A 44 -1.45 -3.05 9.99
N ILE A 45 -2.60 -2.51 9.54
CA ILE A 45 -2.68 -1.18 8.90
C ILE A 45 -2.24 -0.08 9.87
N GLY A 46 -2.62 -0.15 11.14
CA GLY A 46 -2.25 0.80 12.18
C GLY A 46 -0.77 0.75 12.57
N ALA A 47 -0.13 -0.42 12.45
CA ALA A 47 1.26 -0.63 12.81
C ALA A 47 2.27 0.04 11.86
N VAL A 48 1.84 0.35 10.64
CA VAL A 48 2.68 0.88 9.56
C VAL A 48 2.28 2.29 9.13
N SER A 49 3.26 3.04 8.59
CA SER A 49 3.03 4.32 7.95
C SER A 49 2.46 4.13 6.54
N GLY A 50 1.85 5.17 5.97
CA GLY A 50 1.46 5.08 4.55
C GLY A 50 2.64 5.05 3.59
N ALA A 51 3.82 5.54 4.00
CA ALA A 51 5.05 5.42 3.22
C ALA A 51 5.50 3.95 3.14
N ASP A 52 5.42 3.20 4.24
CA ASP A 52 5.69 1.75 4.25
C ASP A 52 4.75 1.01 3.27
N VAL A 53 3.47 1.37 3.27
CA VAL A 53 2.45 0.80 2.37
C VAL A 53 2.79 1.09 0.91
N LEU A 54 3.05 2.35 0.57
CA LEU A 54 3.42 2.76 -0.78
C LEU A 54 4.75 2.12 -1.22
N GLN A 55 5.72 1.96 -0.31
CA GLN A 55 6.98 1.30 -0.59
C GLN A 55 6.80 -0.20 -0.86
N ALA A 56 5.89 -0.86 -0.13
CA ALA A 56 5.50 -2.25 -0.37
C ALA A 56 4.79 -2.43 -1.73
N ILE A 57 3.98 -1.45 -2.14
CA ILE A 57 3.36 -1.43 -3.47
C ILE A 57 4.43 -1.25 -4.55
N ALA A 58 5.32 -0.28 -4.39
CA ALA A 58 6.37 0.02 -5.36
C ALA A 58 7.37 -1.14 -5.53
N LYS A 59 7.70 -1.86 -4.45
CA LYS A 59 8.58 -3.04 -4.48
C LYS A 59 7.85 -4.34 -4.83
N SER A 60 6.54 -4.29 -5.10
CA SER A 60 5.78 -5.48 -5.47
C SER A 60 6.20 -5.98 -6.86
N SER A 61 7.08 -6.98 -6.88
CA SER A 61 7.62 -7.55 -8.12
C SER A 61 6.71 -8.64 -8.68
N GLY A 62 6.11 -8.38 -9.84
CA GLY A 62 5.42 -9.38 -10.65
C GLY A 62 4.06 -8.93 -11.17
N THR A 63 3.62 -9.56 -12.26
CA THR A 63 2.33 -9.28 -12.89
C THR A 63 1.20 -9.78 -12.01
N ALA A 64 0.12 -9.00 -11.91
CA ALA A 64 -1.13 -9.44 -11.34
C ALA A 64 -1.68 -10.63 -12.15
N ASP A 65 -1.91 -11.77 -11.49
CA ASP A 65 -2.42 -12.98 -12.13
C ASP A 65 -3.64 -13.50 -11.35
N ASN A 66 -4.81 -13.34 -11.97
CA ASN A 66 -6.09 -13.69 -11.38
C ASN A 66 -6.38 -15.20 -11.44
N ASN A 67 -5.47 -16.01 -12.00
CA ASN A 67 -5.60 -17.46 -12.01
C ASN A 67 -4.97 -18.12 -10.77
N LYS A 68 -4.05 -17.43 -10.09
CA LYS A 68 -3.38 -17.91 -8.88
C LYS A 68 -4.19 -17.60 -7.63
N ASN A 69 -4.12 -18.48 -6.64
CA ASN A 69 -4.64 -18.19 -5.30
C ASN A 69 -3.55 -17.56 -4.40
N ILE A 70 -3.95 -17.00 -3.26
CA ILE A 70 -3.02 -16.24 -2.40
C ILE A 70 -1.83 -17.07 -1.86
N LYS A 71 -1.91 -18.42 -1.83
CA LYS A 71 -0.80 -19.29 -1.37
C LYS A 71 0.30 -19.44 -2.42
N GLU A 72 0.04 -19.06 -3.66
CA GLU A 72 0.93 -19.20 -4.81
C GLU A 72 1.69 -17.90 -5.13
N VAL A 73 1.34 -16.82 -4.43
CA VAL A 73 1.83 -15.47 -4.71
C VAL A 73 2.46 -14.86 -3.47
N LYS A 74 3.54 -14.11 -3.68
CA LYS A 74 4.48 -13.68 -2.63
C LYS A 74 4.66 -12.17 -2.54
N TYR A 75 3.96 -11.41 -3.39
CA TYR A 75 4.09 -9.96 -3.53
C TYR A 75 2.70 -9.30 -3.54
N ALA A 76 2.66 -8.02 -3.17
CA ALA A 76 1.40 -7.34 -2.83
C ALA A 76 0.39 -7.31 -3.99
N ALA A 77 0.81 -6.89 -5.18
CA ALA A 77 -0.07 -6.75 -6.34
C ALA A 77 -0.67 -8.10 -6.77
N GLY A 78 0.13 -9.17 -6.72
CA GLY A 78 -0.33 -10.48 -7.12
C GLY A 78 -1.28 -11.11 -6.10
N ILE A 79 -1.08 -10.90 -4.79
CA ILE A 79 -2.05 -11.33 -3.76
C ILE A 79 -3.34 -10.52 -3.87
N ALA A 80 -3.26 -9.22 -4.14
CA ALA A 80 -4.44 -8.38 -4.33
C ALA A 80 -5.31 -8.89 -5.49
N ALA A 81 -4.67 -9.29 -6.59
CA ALA A 81 -5.30 -9.84 -7.79
C ALA A 81 -5.71 -11.32 -7.69
N ALA A 82 -5.15 -12.06 -6.73
CA ALA A 82 -5.34 -13.50 -6.62
C ALA A 82 -6.81 -13.89 -6.48
N LYS A 83 -7.14 -15.03 -7.10
CA LYS A 83 -8.47 -15.64 -7.04
C LYS A 83 -8.81 -16.05 -5.62
N ALA A 84 -10.00 -15.66 -5.19
CA ALA A 84 -10.59 -16.17 -3.95
C ALA A 84 -10.94 -17.66 -4.11
N VAL A 85 -10.37 -18.50 -3.25
CA VAL A 85 -10.60 -19.95 -3.21
C VAL A 85 -10.89 -20.35 -1.76
N ASN A 86 -11.81 -21.29 -1.55
CA ASN A 86 -12.12 -21.80 -0.22
C ASN A 86 -10.88 -22.46 0.41
N ASP A 87 -10.67 -22.24 1.71
CA ASP A 87 -9.58 -22.82 2.52
C ASP A 87 -8.16 -22.42 2.04
N LYS A 88 -8.06 -21.40 1.18
CA LYS A 88 -6.82 -20.77 0.74
C LYS A 88 -6.68 -19.39 1.40
N LYS A 89 -6.49 -19.40 2.72
CA LYS A 89 -6.29 -18.21 3.58
C LYS A 89 -4.86 -17.92 4.01
N GLU A 90 -3.87 -18.65 3.50
CA GLU A 90 -2.52 -18.52 4.03
C GLU A 90 -1.70 -17.51 3.22
N ILE A 91 -1.33 -16.40 3.85
CA ILE A 91 -0.35 -15.45 3.31
C ILE A 91 1.05 -15.96 3.67
N LYS A 92 1.84 -16.29 2.64
CA LYS A 92 3.19 -16.83 2.81
C LYS A 92 4.24 -15.73 2.85
N ASP A 93 5.38 -16.05 3.43
CA ASP A 93 6.57 -15.22 3.35
C ASP A 93 7.07 -15.10 1.90
N PRO A 94 7.55 -13.91 1.48
CA PRO A 94 7.80 -12.69 2.25
C PRO A 94 6.58 -11.77 2.45
N ALA A 95 5.39 -12.11 1.93
CA ALA A 95 4.21 -11.23 2.01
C ALA A 95 3.59 -11.12 3.41
N LYS A 96 4.07 -11.90 4.38
CA LYS A 96 3.59 -11.89 5.78
C LYS A 96 4.20 -10.71 6.58
N LYS A 97 4.11 -9.49 6.04
CA LYS A 97 4.55 -8.23 6.66
C LYS A 97 3.37 -7.27 6.71
N ASP A 98 3.31 -6.43 7.74
CA ASP A 98 2.18 -5.51 7.93
C ASP A 98 2.05 -4.51 6.78
N ALA A 99 3.19 -3.99 6.30
CA ALA A 99 3.21 -3.08 5.15
C ALA A 99 2.66 -3.75 3.88
N VAL A 100 3.07 -5.00 3.63
CA VAL A 100 2.58 -5.78 2.49
C VAL A 100 1.10 -6.10 2.64
N ILE A 101 0.62 -6.48 3.83
CA ILE A 101 -0.80 -6.77 4.08
C ILE A 101 -1.65 -5.52 3.86
N ALA A 102 -1.25 -4.39 4.42
CA ALA A 102 -1.95 -3.12 4.21
C ALA A 102 -1.96 -2.72 2.72
N ALA A 103 -0.84 -2.91 2.01
CA ALA A 103 -0.75 -2.71 0.57
C ALA A 103 -1.70 -3.63 -0.22
N VAL A 104 -1.74 -4.92 0.11
CA VAL A 104 -2.63 -5.91 -0.51
C VAL A 104 -4.09 -5.51 -0.32
N ILE A 105 -4.49 -5.15 0.90
CA ILE A 105 -5.87 -4.73 1.20
C ILE A 105 -6.22 -3.51 0.37
N ALA A 106 -5.36 -2.49 0.37
CA ALA A 106 -5.63 -1.26 -0.34
C ALA A 106 -5.67 -1.47 -1.87
N LEU A 107 -4.72 -2.22 -2.44
CA LEU A 107 -4.72 -2.57 -3.87
C LEU A 107 -5.94 -3.39 -4.26
N ARG A 108 -6.32 -4.40 -3.47
CA ARG A 108 -7.50 -5.22 -3.77
C ARG A 108 -8.77 -4.41 -3.68
N ALA A 109 -8.90 -3.50 -2.73
CA ALA A 109 -10.06 -2.63 -2.60
C ALA A 109 -10.25 -1.68 -3.80
N MET A 110 -9.15 -1.22 -4.39
CA MET A 110 -9.17 -0.36 -5.58
C MET A 110 -9.25 -1.16 -6.89
N ALA A 111 -8.93 -2.46 -6.87
CA ALA A 111 -9.00 -3.30 -8.05
C ALA A 111 -10.45 -3.52 -8.49
N LYS A 112 -10.65 -3.58 -9.80
CA LYS A 112 -11.92 -3.99 -10.38
C LYS A 112 -12.29 -5.37 -9.86
N ASP A 113 -13.54 -5.54 -9.43
CA ASP A 113 -14.07 -6.78 -8.84
C ASP A 113 -13.38 -7.23 -7.53
N GLY A 114 -12.57 -6.35 -6.94
CA GLY A 114 -11.96 -6.54 -5.64
C GLY A 114 -12.99 -6.71 -4.54
N LYS A 115 -12.97 -7.87 -3.88
CA LYS A 115 -13.90 -8.22 -2.79
C LYS A 115 -13.17 -8.87 -1.63
N PHE A 116 -13.72 -8.64 -0.44
CA PHE A 116 -13.27 -9.26 0.79
C PHE A 116 -14.34 -10.18 1.35
N ALA A 117 -13.93 -11.30 1.91
CA ALA A 117 -14.80 -12.18 2.64
C ALA A 117 -15.28 -11.49 3.92
N ALA A 118 -16.58 -11.46 4.12
CA ALA A 118 -17.22 -11.08 5.37
C ALA A 118 -18.30 -12.11 5.70
N LYS A 119 -18.45 -12.45 6.97
CA LYS A 119 -19.59 -13.21 7.47
C LYS A 119 -20.86 -12.41 7.21
N GLY A 120 -21.98 -13.08 6.90
CA GLY A 120 -23.23 -12.46 6.44
C GLY A 120 -23.99 -11.61 7.46
N ASP A 121 -23.33 -11.13 8.51
CA ASP A 121 -23.87 -10.20 9.50
C ASP A 121 -23.30 -8.79 9.32
N GLU A 122 -24.10 -7.80 9.70
CA GLU A 122 -23.77 -6.38 9.51
C GLU A 122 -22.50 -5.97 10.27
N LYS A 123 -22.28 -6.54 11.47
CA LYS A 123 -21.11 -6.26 12.30
C LYS A 123 -19.82 -6.62 11.56
N SER A 124 -19.75 -7.83 10.99
CA SER A 124 -18.59 -8.31 10.25
C SER A 124 -18.38 -7.51 8.97
N ALA A 125 -19.45 -7.21 8.23
CA ALA A 125 -19.37 -6.39 7.03
C ALA A 125 -18.82 -4.98 7.33
N ASN A 126 -19.33 -4.32 8.37
CA ASN A 126 -18.89 -2.99 8.77
C ASN A 126 -17.44 -2.99 9.26
N ALA A 127 -17.02 -4.00 10.02
CA ALA A 127 -15.64 -4.13 10.47
C ALA A 127 -14.67 -4.30 9.28
N VAL A 128 -14.99 -5.19 8.33
CA VAL A 128 -14.18 -5.39 7.12
C VAL A 128 -14.11 -4.10 6.29
N ASN A 129 -15.26 -3.43 6.07
CA ASN A 129 -15.30 -2.17 5.35
C ASN A 129 -14.47 -1.07 6.03
N GLY A 130 -14.51 -1.00 7.37
CA GLY A 130 -13.71 -0.06 8.14
C GLY A 130 -12.20 -0.29 7.98
N ALA A 131 -11.76 -1.55 8.05
CA ALA A 131 -10.36 -1.92 7.83
C ALA A 131 -9.92 -1.56 6.39
N VAL A 132 -10.76 -1.91 5.40
CA VAL A 132 -10.51 -1.63 3.98
C VAL A 132 -10.40 -0.12 3.71
N ALA A 133 -11.37 0.67 4.18
CA ALA A 133 -11.37 2.12 4.02
C ALA A 133 -10.15 2.76 4.68
N SER A 134 -9.74 2.27 5.86
CA SER A 134 -8.54 2.74 6.56
C SER A 134 -7.26 2.50 5.73
N ALA A 135 -7.11 1.32 5.13
CA ALA A 135 -5.97 1.01 4.27
C ALA A 135 -5.90 1.93 3.03
N VAL A 136 -7.04 2.11 2.35
CA VAL A 136 -7.14 2.97 1.16
C VAL A 136 -6.85 4.42 1.51
N ASN A 137 -7.49 4.96 2.56
CA ASN A 137 -7.27 6.34 3.01
C ASN A 137 -5.82 6.59 3.41
N LYS A 138 -5.19 5.66 4.12
CA LYS A 138 -3.77 5.76 4.51
C LYS A 138 -2.85 5.84 3.29
N MET A 139 -3.09 5.00 2.28
CA MET A 139 -2.31 5.03 1.05
C MET A 139 -2.51 6.36 0.28
N LEU A 140 -3.76 6.72 -0.01
CA LEU A 140 -4.06 7.88 -0.85
C LEU A 140 -3.69 9.21 -0.19
N SER A 141 -3.88 9.35 1.12
CA SER A 141 -3.47 10.55 1.85
C SER A 141 -1.95 10.74 1.80
N THR A 142 -1.19 9.67 2.01
CA THR A 142 0.27 9.72 1.93
C THR A 142 0.75 10.00 0.51
N LEU A 143 0.14 9.36 -0.50
CA LEU A 143 0.47 9.62 -1.91
C LEU A 143 0.20 11.08 -2.28
N THR A 144 -0.92 11.63 -1.83
CA THR A 144 -1.27 13.04 -2.07
C THR A 144 -0.25 13.98 -1.46
N ILE A 145 0.18 13.73 -0.21
CA ILE A 145 1.22 14.53 0.46
C ILE A 145 2.55 14.42 -0.29
N ALA A 146 2.95 13.20 -0.67
CA ALA A 146 4.21 12.98 -1.38
C ALA A 146 4.21 13.72 -2.74
N ILE A 147 3.09 13.73 -3.48
CA ILE A 147 2.96 14.49 -4.72
C ILE A 147 3.10 15.99 -4.43
N ARG A 148 2.43 16.53 -3.41
CA ARG A 148 2.52 17.95 -3.04
C ARG A 148 3.95 18.35 -2.70
N ASN A 149 4.63 17.59 -1.85
CA ASN A 149 6.01 17.86 -1.47
C ASN A 149 6.92 17.90 -2.72
N ARG A 150 6.75 16.94 -3.64
CA ARG A 150 7.55 16.90 -4.88
C ARG A 150 7.27 18.10 -5.80
N VAL A 151 6.02 18.53 -5.89
CA VAL A 151 5.64 19.74 -6.64
C VAL A 151 6.23 20.99 -5.97
N ASP A 152 6.13 21.11 -4.66
CA ASP A 152 6.65 22.24 -3.89
C ASP A 152 8.18 22.36 -4.01
N GLU A 153 8.92 21.25 -3.98
CA GLU A 153 10.36 21.22 -4.26
C GLU A 153 10.68 21.75 -5.66
N GLY A 154 9.95 21.30 -6.68
CA GLY A 154 10.14 21.77 -8.05
C GLY A 154 9.84 23.27 -8.20
N LEU A 155 8.77 23.75 -7.57
CA LEU A 155 8.40 25.17 -7.59
C LEU A 155 9.41 26.05 -6.87
N LYS A 156 10.00 25.59 -5.75
CA LYS A 156 11.08 26.28 -5.04
C LYS A 156 12.32 26.45 -5.94
N GLY A 157 12.75 25.37 -6.59
CA GLY A 157 13.89 25.45 -7.52
C GLY A 157 13.67 26.43 -8.67
N ILE A 158 12.45 26.49 -9.23
CA ILE A 158 12.10 27.50 -10.25
C ILE A 158 12.17 28.91 -9.66
N SER A 159 11.64 29.11 -8.45
CA SER A 159 11.66 30.42 -7.79
C SER A 159 13.07 30.92 -7.49
N GLU A 160 13.99 30.02 -7.12
CA GLU A 160 15.41 30.33 -6.88
C GLU A 160 16.07 30.83 -8.16
N ILE A 161 15.95 30.06 -9.26
CA ILE A 161 16.50 30.44 -10.59
C ILE A 161 15.94 31.80 -11.07
N LEU A 162 14.62 32.02 -10.91
CA LEU A 162 14.01 33.30 -11.29
C LEU A 162 14.51 34.47 -10.41
N GLY A 163 14.84 34.20 -9.15
CA GLY A 163 15.46 35.16 -8.25
C GLY A 163 16.86 35.56 -8.72
N GLU A 164 17.69 34.58 -9.09
CA GLU A 164 19.05 34.80 -9.63
C GLU A 164 19.02 35.62 -10.93
N ILE A 165 18.17 35.25 -11.90
CA ILE A 165 18.02 36.00 -13.17
C ILE A 165 17.62 37.46 -12.92
N LYS A 166 16.73 37.72 -11.94
CA LYS A 166 16.31 39.09 -11.59
C LYS A 166 17.41 39.91 -10.95
N GLN A 167 18.36 39.29 -10.26
CA GLN A 167 19.46 39.98 -9.60
C GLN A 167 20.59 40.39 -10.56
N GLY A 168 20.48 40.06 -11.85
CA GLY A 168 21.43 40.51 -12.86
C GLY A 168 22.77 39.79 -12.84
N GLU A 169 22.88 38.67 -12.12
CA GLU A 169 24.00 37.72 -12.27
C GLU A 169 23.78 36.94 -13.58
N GLY A 170 23.95 37.63 -14.69
CA GLY A 170 23.90 37.06 -16.01
C GLY A 170 24.94 35.97 -16.14
N PHE A 171 24.52 34.86 -16.75
CA PHE A 171 25.33 33.78 -17.28
C PHE A 171 26.60 34.35 -17.96
N GLU A 172 27.71 34.50 -17.22
CA GLU A 172 29.01 34.76 -17.82
C GLU A 172 29.36 33.49 -18.60
N ALA A 173 29.02 33.49 -19.88
CA ALA A 173 29.53 32.53 -20.83
C ALA A 173 31.06 32.63 -20.77
N LYS A 174 31.68 31.70 -20.02
CA LYS A 174 33.08 31.34 -20.16
C LYS A 174 33.30 30.87 -21.60
N VAL A 175 33.48 31.80 -22.52
CA VAL A 175 34.18 31.56 -23.79
C VAL A 175 35.54 32.19 -23.57
N SER A 176 36.49 31.33 -23.19
CA SER A 176 37.91 31.66 -23.12
C SER A 176 38.39 32.03 -24.53
N GLU A 177 38.98 33.23 -24.66
CA GLU A 177 39.85 33.60 -25.79
C GLU A 177 41.06 32.66 -25.90
#